data_AF-A0A1M5EYT9-F1
#
_entry.id   AF-A0A1M5EYT9-F1
#
_cell.length_a   1.000
_cell.length_b   1.000
_cell.length_c   1.000
_cell.angle_alpha   90.00
_cell.angle_beta   90.00
_cell.angle_gamma   90.00
#
_symmetry.space_group_name_H-M   'P 1'
#
loop_
_entity.id
_entity.type
_entity.pdbx_description
1 polymer ?
#
loop_
_entity_poly.entity_id
_entity_poly.type
_entity_poly.pdbx_seq_one_letter_code
_entity_poly.pdbx_strand_id
1 'polypeptide(L)'
;MKNQLVTVLAILIFMTTACTQSKKSGSENIKNDELNEWFEKGEWKEGWHVQPDESINQEEFALQYSKHPQRWAKAFSFLNNEDLAALSPGRYELEGSDLFVNVDEYVTKNEEDTRFEAHRQYADIQYLVFGEEKIGVVPLENTFEVDPYDKDRDIAFFKAEQNNYRNADSIRFFVFFPDDAHRPCFKASKNSKVRKVVVKVRIN
;
A
#
# COMPACT_ATOMS: atom_id res chain seq x y z
N MET A 1 -60.86 -19.99 -61.62
CA MET A 1 -59.94 -21.10 -61.94
C MET A 1 -58.94 -21.23 -60.80
N LYS A 2 -58.55 -22.47 -60.51
CA LYS A 2 -57.84 -22.97 -59.32
C LYS A 2 -56.55 -22.23 -58.94
N ASN A 3 -56.24 -22.16 -57.64
CA ASN A 3 -55.03 -22.70 -56.96
C ASN A 3 -54.87 -21.98 -55.60
N GLN A 4 -55.22 -22.61 -54.47
CA GLN A 4 -54.42 -23.55 -53.65
C GLN A 4 -53.26 -22.87 -52.89
N LEU A 5 -53.40 -22.90 -51.55
CA LEU A 5 -52.41 -22.97 -50.46
C LEU A 5 -51.00 -22.40 -50.69
N VAL A 6 -50.55 -21.53 -49.77
CA VAL A 6 -49.54 -21.89 -48.74
C VAL A 6 -49.71 -20.94 -47.55
N THR A 7 -50.07 -21.48 -46.38
CA THR A 7 -49.97 -20.78 -45.10
C THR A 7 -48.52 -20.86 -44.64
N VAL A 8 -47.76 -19.78 -44.73
CA VAL A 8 -46.41 -19.71 -44.13
C VAL A 8 -46.55 -19.12 -42.73
N LEU A 9 -46.47 -20.02 -41.74
CA LEU A 9 -46.41 -19.68 -40.32
C LEU A 9 -45.03 -19.05 -40.04
N ALA A 10 -44.97 -17.71 -40.03
CA ALA A 10 -43.79 -16.98 -39.62
C ALA A 10 -43.65 -17.02 -38.09
N ILE A 11 -42.94 -18.02 -37.58
CA ILE A 11 -42.48 -18.06 -36.19
C ILE A 11 -41.28 -17.12 -36.11
N LEU A 12 -41.51 -15.84 -35.76
CA LEU A 12 -40.43 -14.97 -35.31
C LEU A 12 -40.05 -15.37 -33.89
N ILE A 13 -38.93 -16.06 -33.79
CA ILE A 13 -38.23 -16.36 -32.54
C ILE A 13 -37.75 -15.02 -31.97
N PHE A 14 -38.42 -14.53 -30.92
CA PHE A 14 -37.85 -13.52 -30.03
C PHE A 14 -36.64 -14.17 -29.33
N MET A 15 -35.44 -13.97 -29.90
CA MET A 15 -34.21 -14.13 -29.10
C MET A 15 -34.18 -12.98 -28.10
N THR A 16 -34.70 -13.22 -26.90
CA THR A 16 -34.33 -12.43 -25.75
C THR A 16 -32.86 -12.72 -25.48
N THR A 17 -31.98 -11.84 -25.94
CA THR A 17 -30.64 -11.72 -25.36
C THR A 17 -30.84 -11.30 -23.91
N ALA A 18 -30.96 -12.30 -23.03
CA ALA A 18 -30.79 -12.08 -21.60
C ALA A 18 -29.38 -11.54 -21.43
N CYS A 19 -29.25 -10.22 -21.27
CA CYS A 19 -28.06 -9.59 -20.75
C CYS A 19 -27.65 -10.37 -19.50
N THR A 20 -26.58 -11.12 -19.62
CA THR A 20 -25.94 -11.78 -18.49
C THR A 20 -25.26 -10.66 -17.71
N GLN A 21 -26.03 -10.00 -16.82
CA GLN A 21 -25.43 -9.27 -15.72
C GLN A 21 -24.68 -10.32 -14.90
N SER A 22 -23.36 -10.35 -15.05
CA SER A 22 -22.50 -11.12 -14.17
C SER A 22 -22.83 -10.70 -12.75
N LYS A 23 -23.38 -11.62 -11.96
CA LYS A 23 -23.44 -11.50 -10.51
C LYS A 23 -22.00 -11.40 -10.00
N LYS A 24 -21.46 -10.19 -9.87
CA LYS A 24 -20.39 -9.94 -8.89
C LYS A 24 -21.01 -10.29 -7.55
N SER A 25 -20.53 -11.41 -7.02
CA SER A 25 -21.30 -12.29 -6.14
C SER A 25 -21.32 -11.72 -4.73
N GLY A 26 -22.43 -11.86 -4.00
CA GLY A 26 -22.59 -11.27 -2.66
C GLY A 26 -21.49 -11.63 -1.65
N SER A 27 -20.71 -12.69 -1.89
CA SER A 27 -19.52 -13.05 -1.09
C SER A 27 -18.37 -12.04 -1.23
N GLU A 28 -18.11 -11.53 -2.44
CA GLU A 28 -17.08 -10.50 -2.67
C GLU A 28 -17.50 -9.18 -2.03
N ASN A 29 -18.79 -8.83 -2.10
CA ASN A 29 -19.31 -7.62 -1.46
C ASN A 29 -19.22 -7.71 0.07
N ILE A 30 -19.61 -8.84 0.68
CA ILE A 30 -19.52 -9.04 2.14
C ILE A 30 -18.06 -8.96 2.62
N LYS A 31 -17.12 -9.59 1.90
CA LYS A 31 -15.69 -9.52 2.25
C LYS A 31 -15.14 -8.08 2.17
N ASN A 32 -15.54 -7.33 1.16
CA ASN A 32 -15.15 -5.92 1.03
C ASN A 32 -15.76 -5.06 2.15
N ASP A 33 -17.02 -5.32 2.54
CA ASP A 33 -17.67 -4.61 3.63
C ASP A 33 -16.99 -4.90 4.97
N GLU A 34 -16.68 -6.16 5.28
CA GLU A 34 -15.95 -6.57 6.49
C GLU A 34 -14.53 -5.96 6.54
N LEU A 35 -13.85 -5.92 5.40
CA LEU A 35 -12.53 -5.32 5.27
C LEU A 35 -12.57 -3.81 5.56
N ASN A 36 -13.50 -3.10 4.91
CA ASN A 36 -13.69 -1.67 5.10
C ASN A 36 -14.01 -1.37 6.57
N GLU A 37 -14.90 -2.16 7.17
CA GLU A 37 -15.26 -1.99 8.58
C GLU A 37 -14.07 -2.21 9.52
N TRP A 38 -13.24 -3.24 9.28
CA TRP A 38 -12.02 -3.49 10.06
C TRP A 38 -11.02 -2.32 9.96
N PHE A 39 -10.78 -1.83 8.74
CA PHE A 39 -9.85 -0.73 8.53
C PHE A 39 -10.36 0.57 9.15
N GLU A 40 -11.64 0.90 8.95
CA GLU A 40 -12.29 2.11 9.48
C GLU A 40 -12.38 2.13 11.01
N LYS A 41 -12.60 0.98 11.66
CA LYS A 41 -12.58 0.87 13.14
C LYS A 41 -11.25 1.33 13.72
N GLY A 42 -10.14 1.12 13.00
CA GLY A 42 -8.83 1.66 13.37
C GLY A 42 -8.24 1.11 14.66
N GLU A 43 -8.79 0.04 15.24
CA GLU A 43 -8.29 -0.59 16.47
C GLU A 43 -6.84 -1.08 16.33
N TRP A 44 -6.48 -1.54 15.12
CA TRP A 44 -5.13 -1.95 14.72
C TRP A 44 -4.06 -0.84 14.85
N LYS A 45 -4.47 0.42 15.02
CA LYS A 45 -3.54 1.53 15.28
C LYS A 45 -3.05 1.58 16.72
N GLU A 46 -3.58 0.76 17.62
CA GLU A 46 -3.17 0.70 19.03
C GLU A 46 -3.20 2.09 19.71
N GLY A 47 -4.23 2.89 19.38
CA GLY A 47 -4.40 4.24 19.89
C GLY A 47 -3.58 5.32 19.16
N TRP A 48 -2.83 4.98 18.12
CA TRP A 48 -2.07 5.96 17.34
C TRP A 48 -2.98 6.87 16.50
N HIS A 49 -2.83 8.19 16.69
CA HIS A 49 -3.74 9.20 16.13
C HIS A 49 -3.25 9.79 14.79
N VAL A 50 -2.33 9.13 14.09
CA VAL A 50 -1.87 9.53 12.75
C VAL A 50 -2.78 8.89 11.69
N GLN A 51 -3.02 9.61 10.59
CA GLN A 51 -3.94 9.18 9.54
C GLN A 51 -3.25 8.19 8.58
N PRO A 52 -3.89 7.08 8.20
CA PRO A 52 -3.40 6.29 7.08
C PRO A 52 -3.52 7.08 5.78
N ASP A 53 -2.50 7.06 4.93
CA ASP A 53 -2.62 7.59 3.57
C ASP A 53 -3.53 6.69 2.72
N GLU A 54 -4.26 7.30 1.78
CA GLU A 54 -5.20 6.59 0.89
C GLU A 54 -4.54 5.59 -0.06
N SER A 55 -3.21 5.65 -0.20
CA SER A 55 -2.44 4.69 -1.00
C SER A 55 -2.29 3.30 -0.37
N ILE A 56 -2.62 3.14 0.91
CA ILE A 56 -2.46 1.86 1.61
C ILE A 56 -3.38 0.79 0.98
N ASN A 57 -2.78 -0.32 0.55
CA ASN A 57 -3.52 -1.51 0.15
C ASN A 57 -4.20 -2.14 1.38
N GLN A 58 -5.46 -1.79 1.61
CA GLN A 58 -6.22 -2.23 2.80
C GLN A 58 -6.42 -3.74 2.82
N GLU A 59 -6.62 -4.39 1.67
CA GLU A 59 -6.83 -5.84 1.58
C GLU A 59 -5.57 -6.61 2.00
N GLU A 60 -4.42 -6.26 1.42
CA GLU A 60 -3.15 -6.88 1.79
C GLU A 60 -2.81 -6.57 3.24
N PHE A 61 -3.10 -5.36 3.72
CA PHE A 61 -2.87 -5.01 5.11
C PHE A 61 -3.68 -5.84 6.08
N ALA A 62 -4.99 -6.01 5.85
CA ALA A 62 -5.83 -6.87 6.69
C ALA A 62 -5.37 -8.33 6.65
N LEU A 63 -4.99 -8.83 5.46
CA LEU A 63 -4.45 -10.17 5.31
C LEU A 63 -3.18 -10.35 6.14
N GLN A 64 -2.20 -9.44 6.01
CA GLN A 64 -0.94 -9.53 6.74
C GLN A 64 -1.12 -9.33 8.25
N TYR A 65 -2.00 -8.42 8.66
CA TYR A 65 -2.36 -8.23 10.06
C TYR A 65 -2.96 -9.52 10.64
N SER A 66 -3.88 -10.18 9.92
CA SER A 66 -4.52 -11.42 10.39
C SER A 66 -3.54 -12.59 10.54
N LYS A 67 -2.49 -12.65 9.70
CA LYS A 67 -1.44 -13.67 9.78
C LYS A 67 -0.52 -13.47 10.99
N HIS A 68 -0.21 -12.21 11.31
CA HIS A 68 0.76 -11.87 12.35
C HIS A 68 0.28 -10.76 13.30
N PRO A 69 -0.89 -10.92 13.97
CA PRO A 69 -1.56 -9.82 14.66
C PRO A 69 -0.72 -9.23 15.79
N GLN A 70 0.03 -10.06 16.51
CA GLN A 70 0.90 -9.59 17.60
C GLN A 70 2.06 -8.73 17.09
N ARG A 71 2.63 -9.07 15.93
CA ARG A 71 3.75 -8.33 15.34
C ARG A 71 3.30 -6.95 14.86
N TRP A 72 2.16 -6.90 14.17
CA TRP A 72 1.57 -5.64 13.71
C TRP A 72 1.10 -4.77 14.88
N ALA A 73 0.41 -5.34 15.87
CA ALA A 73 0.03 -4.61 17.09
C ALA A 73 1.27 -4.02 17.79
N LYS A 74 2.37 -4.79 17.88
CA LYS A 74 3.63 -4.30 18.46
C LYS A 74 4.25 -3.17 17.64
N ALA A 75 4.17 -3.21 16.31
CA ALA A 75 4.62 -2.14 15.42
C ALA A 75 3.86 -0.83 15.70
N PHE A 76 2.53 -0.88 15.75
CA PHE A 76 1.70 0.30 16.02
C PHE A 76 1.78 0.77 17.47
N SER A 77 1.92 -0.14 18.44
CA SER A 77 2.17 0.19 19.84
C SER A 77 3.46 0.99 20.02
N PHE A 78 4.53 0.64 19.29
CA PHE A 78 5.77 1.41 19.29
C PHE A 78 5.54 2.84 18.76
N LEU A 79 4.86 2.96 17.61
CA LEU A 79 4.55 4.25 17.00
C LEU A 79 3.68 5.15 17.89
N ASN A 80 2.80 4.54 18.71
CA ASN A 80 1.94 5.25 19.65
C ASN A 80 2.65 5.69 20.93
N ASN A 81 3.46 4.81 21.53
CA ASN A 81 3.91 4.97 22.92
C ASN A 81 5.28 5.64 23.07
N GLU A 82 6.13 5.60 22.03
CA GLU A 82 7.47 6.16 22.08
C GLU A 82 7.49 7.65 21.72
N ASP A 83 8.40 8.41 22.34
CA ASP A 83 8.72 9.76 21.87
C ASP A 83 9.61 9.68 20.63
N LEU A 84 8.96 9.53 19.47
CA LEU A 84 9.63 9.39 18.17
C LEU A 84 10.54 10.57 17.84
N ALA A 85 10.32 11.76 18.43
CA ALA A 85 11.16 12.93 18.22
C ALA A 85 12.46 12.87 19.04
N ALA A 86 12.45 12.20 20.19
CA ALA A 86 13.59 12.09 21.10
C ALA A 86 14.52 10.91 20.81
N LEU A 87 14.10 9.92 20.01
CA LEU A 87 14.94 8.77 19.66
C LEU A 87 16.26 9.20 18.98
N SER A 88 17.36 8.51 19.25
CA SER A 88 18.58 8.73 18.46
C SER A 88 18.43 8.13 17.06
N PRO A 89 19.00 8.71 15.98
CA PRO A 89 19.03 8.05 14.69
C PRO A 89 19.70 6.67 14.77
N GLY A 90 19.15 5.68 14.07
CA GLY A 90 19.64 4.31 14.09
C GLY A 90 18.54 3.25 14.02
N ARG A 91 18.95 2.00 14.24
CA ARG A 91 18.08 0.82 14.18
C ARG A 91 17.71 0.35 15.59
N TYR A 92 16.43 0.08 15.79
CA TYR A 92 15.85 -0.45 17.02
C TYR A 92 15.15 -1.77 16.74
N GLU A 93 15.62 -2.87 17.33
CA GLU A 93 14.98 -4.17 17.16
C GLU A 93 13.86 -4.34 18.19
N LEU A 94 12.64 -4.53 17.71
CA LEU A 94 11.48 -4.78 18.56
C LEU A 94 11.28 -6.28 18.74
N GLU A 95 11.56 -7.07 17.70
CA GLU A 95 11.47 -8.53 17.67
C GLU A 95 12.58 -9.12 16.80
N GLY A 96 13.83 -8.88 17.18
CA GLY A 96 15.00 -9.29 16.41
C GLY A 96 14.92 -8.80 14.96
N SER A 97 15.12 -9.70 14.00
CA SER A 97 15.02 -9.39 12.57
C SER A 97 13.58 -9.32 12.05
N ASP A 98 12.58 -9.72 12.82
CA ASP A 98 11.20 -9.87 12.31
C ASP A 98 10.41 -8.57 12.43
N LEU A 99 10.80 -7.72 13.38
CA LEU A 99 10.23 -6.39 13.55
C LEU A 99 11.31 -5.45 14.07
N PHE A 100 11.65 -4.45 13.26
CA PHE A 100 12.61 -3.42 13.66
C PHE A 100 12.23 -2.06 13.08
N VAL A 101 12.81 -1.01 13.66
CA VAL A 101 12.54 0.38 13.31
C VAL A 101 13.84 1.05 12.92
N ASN A 102 13.84 1.74 11.78
CA ASN A 102 14.90 2.67 11.42
C ASN A 102 14.42 4.09 11.68
N VAL A 103 15.26 4.86 12.36
CA VAL A 103 15.07 6.29 12.62
C VAL A 103 16.16 7.06 11.88
N ASP A 104 15.76 7.86 10.91
CA ASP A 104 16.67 8.59 10.04
C ASP A 104 16.41 10.10 10.09
N GLU A 105 17.48 10.88 10.05
CA GLU A 105 17.43 12.32 9.80
C GLU A 105 18.25 12.66 8.56
N TYR A 106 17.63 13.37 7.61
CA TYR A 106 18.29 13.77 6.38
C TYR A 106 17.72 15.08 5.85
N VAL A 107 18.40 15.64 4.86
CA VAL A 107 17.85 16.69 4.01
C VAL A 107 17.24 16.01 2.79
N THR A 108 15.99 16.32 2.48
CA THR A 108 15.31 15.77 1.28
C THR A 108 16.15 16.04 0.04
N LYS A 109 16.05 15.15 -0.95
CA LYS A 109 16.84 15.14 -2.18
C LYS A 109 16.07 15.78 -3.33
N ASN A 110 16.77 16.03 -4.44
CA ASN A 110 16.04 16.28 -5.68
C ASN A 110 15.42 14.98 -6.19
N GLU A 111 14.46 15.11 -7.10
CA GLU A 111 13.81 13.96 -7.69
C GLU A 111 14.82 13.07 -8.43
N GLU A 112 15.68 13.66 -9.25
CA GLU A 112 16.71 12.94 -10.02
C GLU A 112 17.68 12.11 -9.17
N ASP A 113 17.79 12.40 -7.87
CA ASP A 113 18.65 11.71 -6.91
C ASP A 113 17.92 10.62 -6.10
N THR A 114 16.66 10.32 -6.43
CA THR A 114 15.85 9.25 -5.80
C THR A 114 15.39 8.22 -6.84
N ARG A 115 15.05 7.02 -6.35
CA ARG A 115 14.67 5.87 -7.18
C ARG A 115 13.46 5.19 -6.57
N PHE A 116 12.68 4.50 -7.42
CA PHE A 116 11.71 3.55 -6.89
C PHE A 116 12.45 2.35 -6.30
N GLU A 117 11.95 1.87 -5.18
CA GLU A 117 12.39 0.67 -4.49
C GLU A 117 11.18 -0.20 -4.11
N ALA A 118 11.41 -1.49 -3.97
CA ALA A 118 10.45 -2.44 -3.42
C ALA A 118 11.16 -3.52 -2.62
N HIS A 119 10.41 -4.13 -1.70
CA HIS A 119 10.87 -5.13 -0.74
C HIS A 119 10.20 -6.47 -1.01
N ARG A 120 10.73 -7.58 -0.51
CA ARG A 120 10.11 -8.91 -0.65
C ARG A 120 9.83 -9.59 0.68
N GLN A 121 10.57 -9.23 1.74
CA GLN A 121 10.48 -9.88 3.05
C GLN A 121 9.76 -9.02 4.09
N TYR A 122 9.74 -7.70 3.89
CA TYR A 122 9.14 -6.75 4.81
C TYR A 122 8.06 -5.91 4.14
N ALA A 123 7.04 -5.58 4.92
CA ALA A 123 6.23 -4.38 4.70
C ALA A 123 6.87 -3.20 5.42
N ASP A 124 6.69 -2.00 4.85
CA ASP A 124 7.20 -0.74 5.36
C ASP A 124 6.07 0.10 5.93
N ILE A 125 6.14 0.47 7.21
CA ILE A 125 5.32 1.55 7.77
C ILE A 125 6.20 2.81 7.82
N GLN A 126 5.93 3.79 6.96
CA GLN A 126 6.72 5.01 6.84
C GLN A 126 5.98 6.21 7.42
N TYR A 127 6.62 6.94 8.34
CA TYR A 127 6.07 8.13 8.99
C TYR A 127 7.12 9.23 9.13
N LEU A 128 6.75 10.47 8.81
CA LEU A 128 7.59 11.64 9.09
C LEU A 128 7.21 12.25 10.43
N VAL A 129 8.14 12.20 11.39
CA VAL A 129 7.97 12.84 12.70
C VAL A 129 7.96 14.37 12.55
N PHE A 130 8.83 14.89 11.67
CA PHE A 130 8.79 16.30 11.26
C PHE A 130 9.31 16.47 9.84
N GLY A 131 8.96 17.61 9.25
CA GLY A 131 9.32 17.99 7.89
C GLY A 131 8.30 17.47 6.87
N GLU A 132 8.64 17.65 5.60
CA GLU A 132 7.80 17.27 4.47
C GLU A 132 8.65 16.65 3.37
N GLU A 133 8.14 15.58 2.76
CA GLU A 133 8.69 15.01 1.54
C GLU A 133 7.57 14.59 0.60
N LYS A 134 7.91 14.29 -0.64
CA LYS A 134 7.01 13.56 -1.52
C LYS A 134 7.46 12.10 -1.60
N ILE A 135 6.48 11.23 -1.80
CA ILE A 135 6.69 9.80 -2.04
C ILE A 135 5.95 9.44 -3.33
N GLY A 136 6.65 8.89 -4.32
CA GLY A 136 6.00 8.28 -5.48
C GLY A 136 5.54 6.87 -5.12
N VAL A 137 4.33 6.48 -5.49
CA VAL A 137 3.77 5.15 -5.14
C VAL A 137 3.05 4.56 -6.34
N VAL A 138 3.55 3.44 -6.85
CA VAL A 138 2.98 2.76 -8.01
C VAL A 138 2.95 1.24 -7.79
N PRO A 139 2.00 0.51 -8.41
CA PRO A 139 2.05 -0.94 -8.42
C PRO A 139 3.35 -1.44 -9.04
N LEU A 140 3.99 -2.43 -8.41
CA LEU A 140 5.27 -2.99 -8.85
C LEU A 140 5.22 -3.48 -10.31
N GLU A 141 4.09 -4.03 -10.74
CA GLU A 141 3.85 -4.48 -12.12
C GLU A 141 3.94 -3.35 -13.17
N ASN A 142 3.80 -2.09 -12.76
CA ASN A 142 3.92 -0.91 -13.62
C ASN A 142 5.33 -0.32 -13.64
N THR A 143 6.33 -1.10 -13.23
CA THR A 143 7.72 -0.67 -13.13
C THR A 143 8.67 -1.56 -13.92
N PHE A 144 9.88 -1.07 -14.13
CA PHE A 144 10.97 -1.78 -14.78
C PHE A 144 12.15 -1.88 -13.81
N GLU A 145 12.57 -3.11 -13.49
CA GLU A 145 13.74 -3.36 -12.64
C GLU A 145 14.99 -2.80 -13.32
N VAL A 146 15.79 -2.04 -12.56
CA VAL A 146 17.05 -1.45 -13.04
C VAL A 146 18.25 -1.95 -12.24
N ASP A 147 18.06 -2.23 -10.94
CA ASP A 147 19.06 -2.96 -10.16
C ASP A 147 18.38 -4.19 -9.54
N PRO A 148 19.03 -5.36 -9.65
CA PRO A 148 18.45 -6.61 -9.19
C PRO A 148 18.29 -6.65 -7.68
N TYR A 149 17.36 -7.50 -7.24
CA TYR A 149 17.08 -7.72 -5.84
C TYR A 149 18.32 -8.17 -5.04
N ASP A 150 18.64 -7.38 -4.02
CA ASP A 150 19.63 -7.68 -2.99
C ASP A 150 18.93 -8.31 -1.78
N LYS A 151 19.18 -9.60 -1.57
CA LYS A 151 18.55 -10.39 -0.50
C LYS A 151 18.97 -9.95 0.91
N ASP A 152 20.20 -9.49 1.09
CA ASP A 152 20.71 -9.14 2.42
C ASP A 152 20.14 -7.80 2.88
N ARG A 153 19.81 -6.91 1.93
CA ARG A 153 19.20 -5.61 2.19
C ARG A 153 17.68 -5.57 1.97
N ASP A 154 17.10 -6.67 1.50
CA ASP A 154 15.71 -6.80 1.05
C ASP A 154 15.27 -5.66 0.11
N ILE A 155 16.03 -5.37 -0.94
CA ILE A 155 15.74 -4.23 -1.81
C ILE A 155 16.04 -4.52 -3.28
N ALA A 156 15.13 -4.10 -4.16
CA ALA A 156 15.37 -3.96 -5.61
C ALA A 156 15.04 -2.52 -6.02
N PHE A 157 15.67 -2.03 -7.10
CA PHE A 157 15.42 -0.68 -7.61
C PHE A 157 14.77 -0.69 -8.98
N PHE A 158 13.87 0.27 -9.20
CA PHE A 158 13.01 0.33 -10.37
C PHE A 158 12.97 1.73 -11.01
N LYS A 159 12.47 1.76 -12.24
CA LYS A 159 11.95 2.96 -12.92
C LYS A 159 10.47 2.76 -13.20
N ALA A 160 9.71 3.85 -13.20
CA ALA A 160 8.29 3.85 -13.57
C ALA A 160 8.02 5.00 -14.53
N GLU A 161 7.05 4.82 -15.43
CA GLU A 161 6.60 5.90 -16.34
C GLU A 161 5.75 6.92 -15.59
N GLN A 162 4.89 6.42 -14.70
CA GLN A 162 4.08 7.23 -13.80
C GLN A 162 4.74 7.27 -12.43
N ASN A 163 4.62 8.40 -11.74
CA ASN A 163 5.18 8.50 -10.40
C ASN A 163 4.15 8.51 -9.26
N ASN A 164 2.93 8.99 -9.53
CA ASN A 164 1.84 9.11 -8.56
C ASN A 164 2.30 9.64 -7.17
N TYR A 165 2.59 10.93 -7.14
CA TYR A 165 3.17 11.58 -5.97
C TYR A 165 2.16 11.82 -4.86
N ARG A 166 2.54 11.43 -3.64
CA ARG A 166 1.85 11.71 -2.38
C ARG A 166 2.71 12.64 -1.54
N ASN A 167 2.06 13.49 -0.74
CA ASN A 167 2.76 14.30 0.25
C ASN A 167 2.87 13.49 1.55
N ALA A 168 4.08 13.35 2.05
CA ALA A 168 4.35 12.80 3.37
C ALA A 168 4.73 13.94 4.33
N ASP A 169 4.09 13.93 5.48
CA ASP A 169 4.23 14.91 6.56
C ASP A 169 3.85 14.24 7.89
N SER A 170 3.76 15.01 8.98
CA SER A 170 3.41 14.47 10.29
C SER A 170 1.93 14.15 10.49
N ILE A 171 1.06 14.41 9.50
CA ILE A 171 -0.39 14.17 9.57
C ILE A 171 -0.70 12.72 9.20
N ARG A 172 0.10 12.13 8.29
CA ARG A 172 -0.18 10.80 7.74
C ARG A 172 1.02 9.86 7.75
N PHE A 173 0.73 8.57 7.71
CA PHE A 173 1.70 7.51 7.49
C PHE A 173 1.34 6.67 6.28
N PHE A 174 2.30 5.90 5.79
CA PHE A 174 2.17 5.02 4.63
C PHE A 174 2.46 3.59 5.04
N VAL A 175 1.85 2.64 4.34
CA VAL A 175 2.21 1.23 4.40
C VAL A 175 2.48 0.75 2.98
N PHE A 176 3.68 0.20 2.75
CA PHE A 176 4.07 -0.38 1.46
C PHE A 176 4.32 -1.87 1.62
N PHE A 177 3.60 -2.67 0.83
CA PHE A 177 3.78 -4.11 0.71
C PHE A 177 4.73 -4.44 -0.45
N PRO A 178 5.11 -5.72 -0.66
CA PRO A 178 6.03 -6.10 -1.73
C PRO A 178 5.61 -5.65 -3.13
N ASP A 179 4.32 -5.57 -3.37
CA ASP A 179 3.75 -5.15 -4.66
C ASP A 179 3.63 -3.62 -4.80
N ASP A 180 4.08 -2.85 -3.80
CA ASP A 180 4.05 -1.39 -3.79
C ASP A 180 5.47 -0.82 -4.02
N ALA A 181 5.80 -0.53 -5.28
CA ALA A 181 7.02 0.21 -5.59
C ALA A 181 6.86 1.65 -5.12
N HIS A 182 7.78 2.10 -4.27
CA HIS A 182 7.74 3.43 -3.67
C HIS A 182 9.05 4.18 -3.84
N ARG A 183 8.97 5.52 -3.91
CA ARG A 183 10.11 6.42 -4.17
C ARG A 183 10.11 7.53 -3.11
N PRO A 184 10.72 7.32 -1.93
CA PRO A 184 10.71 8.30 -0.85
C PRO A 184 11.78 9.38 -1.03
N CYS A 185 11.93 10.24 -0.01
CA CYS A 185 13.09 11.11 0.20
C CYS A 185 13.24 12.33 -0.72
N PHE A 186 12.33 12.61 -1.67
CA PHE A 186 12.48 13.79 -2.54
C PHE A 186 11.63 14.97 -2.07
N LYS A 187 12.16 16.17 -2.31
CA LYS A 187 11.61 17.43 -1.80
C LYS A 187 10.16 17.68 -2.23
N ALA A 188 9.35 18.23 -1.33
CA ALA A 188 8.02 18.73 -1.66
C ALA A 188 8.11 19.99 -2.53
N SER A 189 8.59 21.09 -1.94
CA SER A 189 8.84 22.37 -2.63
C SER A 189 10.34 22.70 -2.70
N LYS A 190 11.05 22.51 -1.60
CA LYS A 190 12.50 22.75 -1.47
C LYS A 190 13.13 21.67 -0.60
N ASN A 191 14.43 21.46 -0.76
CA ASN A 191 15.18 20.57 0.11
C ASN A 191 15.07 21.07 1.55
N SER A 192 14.69 20.19 2.47
CA SER A 192 14.33 20.50 3.85
C SER A 192 14.77 19.37 4.76
N LYS A 193 15.04 19.69 6.03
CA LYS A 193 15.37 18.67 7.03
C LYS A 193 14.12 17.89 7.38
N VAL A 194 14.22 16.57 7.36
CA VAL A 194 13.15 15.65 7.75
C VAL A 194 13.68 14.66 8.78
N ARG A 195 12.75 14.14 9.60
CA ARG A 195 12.98 13.00 10.47
C ARG A 195 11.95 11.94 10.16
N LYS A 196 12.43 10.76 9.83
CA LYS A 196 11.62 9.65 9.35
C LYS A 196 11.77 8.45 10.26
N VAL A 197 10.65 7.79 10.50
CA VAL A 197 10.56 6.48 11.13
C VAL A 197 10.07 5.51 10.06
N VAL A 198 10.81 4.41 9.89
CA VAL A 198 10.41 3.29 9.04
C VAL A 198 10.35 2.03 9.89
N VAL A 199 9.15 1.52 10.14
CA VAL A 199 8.96 0.22 10.79
C VAL A 199 8.96 -0.86 9.72
N LYS A 200 9.88 -1.80 9.81
CA LYS A 200 9.98 -2.96 8.93
C LYS A 200 9.29 -4.14 9.59
N VAL A 201 8.18 -4.59 9.00
CA VAL A 201 7.36 -5.70 9.52
C VAL A 201 7.52 -6.91 8.62
N ARG A 202 8.06 -8.02 9.15
CA ARG A 202 8.21 -9.26 8.37
C ARG A 202 6.83 -9.85 8.03
N ILE A 203 6.61 -10.20 6.76
CA ILE A 203 5.31 -10.65 6.21
C ILE A 203 5.22 -12.15 5.89
N ASN A 204 6.25 -12.91 6.26
CA ASN A 204 6.36 -14.35 5.98
C ASN A 204 6.33 -15.21 7.25
#